data_AF-A0A4T0NFJ3-F1
#
_entry.id   AF-A0A4T0NFJ3-F1
#
_cell.length_a   1.000
_cell.length_b   1.000
_cell.length_c   1.000
_cell.angle_alpha   90.00
_cell.angle_beta   90.00
_cell.angle_gamma   90.00
#
_symmetry.space_group_name_H-M   'P 1'
#
loop_
_entity.id
_entity.type
_entity.pdbx_description
1 polymer ?
#
loop_
_entity_poly.entity_id
_entity_poly.type
_entity_poly.pdbx_seq_one_letter_code
_entity_poly.pdbx_strand_id
1 'polypeptide(L)' 'MVNREYTRKIYRNRLQGHPDISKHEWVTNQQRDTLSSIVGHPTLSSYMSIADGQSISRTKFNMIEAMISPAGPPPEKED' A
#
# COMPACT_ATOMS: atom_id res chain seq x y z
N MET A 1 23.53 -5.14 -19.48
CA MET A 1 24.05 -4.79 -18.14
C MET A 1 23.06 -3.85 -17.48
N VAL A 2 22.31 -4.30 -16.47
CA VAL A 2 21.42 -3.40 -15.71
C VAL A 2 22.29 -2.58 -14.75
N ASN A 3 22.22 -1.26 -14.84
CA ASN A 3 23.06 -0.36 -14.06
C ASN A 3 22.78 -0.51 -12.56
N ARG A 4 23.78 -0.89 -11.76
CA ARG A 4 23.66 -1.18 -10.32
C ARG A 4 23.14 0.01 -9.49
N GLU A 5 23.38 1.23 -9.94
CA GLU A 5 22.84 2.43 -9.30
C GLU A 5 21.35 2.61 -9.57
N TYR A 6 20.91 2.29 -10.78
CA TYR A 6 19.50 2.28 -11.15
C TYR A 6 18.73 1.26 -10.30
N THR A 7 19.27 0.04 -10.13
CA THR A 7 18.65 -0.98 -9.29
C THR A 7 18.55 -0.54 -7.82
N ARG A 8 19.59 0.12 -7.29
CA ARG A 8 19.53 0.68 -5.92
C ARG A 8 18.45 1.75 -5.78
N LYS A 9 18.25 2.58 -6.80
CA LYS A 9 17.25 3.66 -6.77
C LYS A 9 15.81 3.12 -6.78
N ILE A 10 15.51 2.10 -7.60
CA ILE A 10 14.18 1.47 -7.63
C ILE A 10 13.85 0.74 -6.32
N TYR A 11 14.82 0.02 -5.71
CA TYR A 11 14.57 -0.64 -4.43
C TYR A 11 14.45 0.33 -3.27
N ARG A 12 15.11 1.50 -3.35
CA ARG A 12 14.99 2.57 -2.36
C ARG A 12 13.59 3.21 -2.40
N ASN A 13 13.07 3.45 -3.60
CA ASN A 13 11.77 4.05 -3.80
C ASN A 13 10.83 3.03 -4.48
N ARG A 14 10.40 2.02 -3.73
CA ARG A 14 9.52 0.94 -4.21
C ARG A 14 8.25 1.46 -4.92
N LEU A 15 7.76 2.65 -4.54
CA LEU A 15 6.57 3.30 -5.10
C LEU A 15 6.76 3.88 -6.51
N GLN A 16 8.00 4.10 -6.98
CA GLN A 16 8.29 4.85 -8.21
C GLN A 16 7.98 4.05 -9.50
N GLY A 17 7.71 2.75 -9.38
CA GLY A 17 7.45 1.86 -10.50
C GLY A 17 8.69 1.55 -11.34
N HIS A 18 8.64 0.43 -12.07
CA HIS A 18 9.61 0.05 -13.09
C HIS A 18 8.91 -0.71 -14.21
N PRO A 19 9.50 -0.83 -15.42
CA PRO A 19 8.85 -1.48 -16.56
C PRO A 19 8.40 -2.92 -16.27
N ASP A 20 9.18 -3.67 -15.51
CA ASP A 20 8.88 -5.06 -15.15
C ASP A 20 7.98 -5.22 -13.90
N ILE A 21 7.22 -4.19 -13.51
CA ILE A 21 6.39 -4.25 -12.29
C ILE A 21 5.24 -5.24 -12.47
N SER A 22 5.08 -6.15 -11.50
CA SER A 22 3.94 -7.06 -11.49
C SER A 22 2.65 -6.30 -11.19
N LYS A 23 1.53 -6.74 -11.78
CA LYS A 23 0.19 -6.24 -11.43
C LYS A 23 -0.07 -6.31 -9.92
N HIS A 24 0.37 -7.38 -9.26
CA HIS A 24 0.20 -7.55 -7.81
C HIS A 24 0.98 -6.49 -7.03
N GLU A 25 2.23 -6.20 -7.43
CA GLU A 25 3.07 -5.20 -6.79
C GLU A 25 2.50 -3.79 -6.97
N TRP A 26 2.01 -3.47 -8.17
CA TRP A 26 1.35 -2.19 -8.45
C TRP A 26 0.10 -1.98 -7.58
N VAL A 27 -0.80 -2.97 -7.52
CA VAL A 27 -2.03 -2.88 -6.72
C VAL A 27 -1.71 -2.79 -5.22
N THR A 28 -0.74 -3.58 -4.75
CA THR A 28 -0.31 -3.55 -3.34
C THR A 28 0.21 -2.17 -2.96
N ASN A 29 1.01 -1.53 -3.82
CA ASN A 29 1.50 -0.16 -3.58
C ASN A 29 0.35 0.84 -3.56
N GLN A 30 -0.57 0.79 -4.52
CA GLN A 30 -1.74 1.69 -4.59
C GLN A 30 -2.62 1.59 -3.34
N GLN A 31 -2.86 0.38 -2.85
CA GLN A 31 -3.65 0.17 -1.63
C GLN A 31 -2.91 0.69 -0.39
N ARG A 32 -1.59 0.48 -0.28
CA ARG A 32 -0.80 1.05 0.84
C ARG A 32 -0.84 2.57 0.86
N ASP A 33 -0.75 3.22 -0.30
CA ASP A 33 -0.85 4.69 -0.41
C ASP A 33 -2.24 5.19 0.00
N THR A 34 -3.29 4.45 -0.37
CA THR A 34 -4.67 4.75 0.01
C THR A 34 -4.87 4.61 1.53
N LEU A 35 -4.43 3.48 2.12
CA LEU A 35 -4.51 3.24 3.56
C LEU A 35 -3.71 4.29 4.36
N SER A 36 -2.53 4.67 3.86
CA SER A 36 -1.70 5.71 4.48
C SER A 36 -2.39 7.07 4.45
N SER A 37 -3.05 7.40 3.33
CA SER A 37 -3.83 8.62 3.18
C SER A 37 -5.01 8.65 4.15
N ILE A 38 -5.72 7.53 4.35
CA ILE A 38 -6.83 7.44 5.32
C ILE A 38 -6.33 7.72 6.74
N VAL A 39 -5.20 7.14 7.14
CA VAL A 39 -4.63 7.31 8.49
C VAL A 39 -4.05 8.72 8.70
N GLY A 40 -3.41 9.27 7.68
CA GLY A 40 -2.72 10.57 7.71
C GLY A 40 -3.65 11.77 7.64
N HIS A 41 -4.80 11.67 6.97
CA HIS A 41 -5.77 12.77 6.84
C HIS A 41 -6.90 12.64 7.87
N PRO A 42 -7.01 13.57 8.85
CA PRO A 42 -8.02 13.48 9.91
C PRO A 42 -9.46 13.47 9.39
N THR A 43 -9.74 14.22 8.32
CA THR A 43 -11.07 14.27 7.68
C THR A 43 -11.47 12.92 7.11
N LEU A 44 -10.53 12.22 6.46
CA LEU A 44 -10.78 10.92 5.86
C LEU A 44 -10.89 9.82 6.92
N SER A 45 -10.03 9.85 7.94
CA SER A 45 -10.16 8.99 9.12
C SER A 45 -11.52 9.16 9.81
N SER A 46 -11.99 10.40 9.98
CA SER A 46 -13.27 10.69 10.61
C SER A 46 -14.44 10.19 9.75
N TYR A 47 -14.42 10.45 8.45
CA TYR A 47 -15.42 9.95 7.51
C TYR A 47 -15.55 8.43 7.59
N MET A 48 -14.42 7.71 7.57
CA MET A 48 -14.44 6.25 7.62
C MET A 48 -14.89 5.72 8.98
N SER A 49 -14.52 6.38 10.07
CA SER A 49 -14.96 6.00 11.42
C SER A 49 -16.47 6.14 11.62
N ILE A 50 -17.09 7.15 10.99
CA ILE A 50 -18.54 7.36 11.02
C ILE A 50 -19.25 6.27 10.19
N ALA A 51 -18.70 5.93 9.02
CA ALA A 51 -19.26 4.89 8.15
C ALA A 51 -19.25 3.51 8.83
N ASP A 52 -18.16 3.15 9.51
CA ASP A 52 -18.02 1.86 10.20
C ASP A 52 -18.63 1.86 11.61
N GLY A 53 -19.04 3.02 12.14
CA GLY A 53 -19.56 3.16 13.50
C GLY A 53 -18.54 2.85 14.60
N GLN A 54 -17.24 3.02 14.33
CA GLN A 54 -16.15 2.72 15.25
C GLN A 54 -15.45 3.99 15.73
N SER A 55 -14.62 3.88 16.78
CA SER A 55 -13.77 4.99 17.19
C SER A 55 -12.71 5.28 16.11
N ILE A 56 -12.31 6.55 15.99
CA ILE A 56 -11.26 6.97 15.04
C ILE A 56 -9.97 6.19 15.28
N SER A 57 -9.59 5.96 16.55
CA SER A 57 -8.40 5.19 16.89
C SER A 57 -8.50 3.74 16.44
N ARG A 58 -9.67 3.11 16.57
CA ARG A 58 -9.90 1.73 16.10
C ARG A 58 -9.85 1.65 14.59
N THR A 59 -10.46 2.61 13.91
CA THR A 59 -10.42 2.72 12.45
C THR A 59 -8.97 2.82 11.96
N LYS A 60 -8.17 3.72 12.53
CA LYS A 60 -6.74 3.85 12.20
C LYS A 60 -5.95 2.57 12.45
N PHE A 61 -6.22 1.89 13.57
CA PHE A 61 -5.60 0.61 13.88
C PHE A 61 -5.89 -0.44 12.80
N ASN A 62 -7.15 -0.62 12.42
CA ASN A 62 -7.56 -1.55 11.37
C ASN A 62 -6.89 -1.22 10.02
N MET A 63 -6.78 0.07 9.66
CA MET A 63 -6.14 0.50 8.41
C MET A 63 -4.64 0.19 8.40
N ILE A 64 -3.95 0.31 9.54
CA ILE A 64 -2.53 -0.03 9.67
C ILE A 64 -2.34 -1.56 9.59
N GLU A 65 -3.17 -2.36 10.25
CA GLU A 65 -3.11 -3.82 10.14
C GLU A 65 -3.32 -4.30 8.70
N ALA A 66 -4.23 -3.66 7.97
CA ALA A 66 -4.48 -3.96 6.56
C ALA A 66 -3.27 -3.69 5.64
N MET A 67 -2.28 -2.89 6.05
CA MET A 67 -1.09 -2.58 5.22
C MET A 67 -0.13 -3.76 5.04
N ILE A 68 -0.20 -4.80 5.91
CA ILE A 68 0.69 -5.96 5.87
C ILE A 68 0.53 -6.71 4.55
N SER A 69 -0.72 -7.01 4.18
CA SER A 69 -1.07 -7.73 2.95
C SER A 69 -2.42 -7.24 2.40
N PRO A 70 -2.46 -6.04 1.81
CA PRO A 70 -3.74 -5.42 1.40
C PRO A 70 -4.36 -6.09 0.17
N ALA A 71 -3.54 -6.67 -0.71
CA ALA A 71 -3.98 -7.33 -1.95
C ALA A 71 -4.07 -8.85 -1.81
N GLY A 72 -3.89 -9.39 -0.60
CA GLY A 72 -3.73 -10.82 -0.38
C GLY A 72 -2.38 -11.38 -0.87
N PRO A 73 -2.19 -12.71 -0.76
CA PRO A 73 -0.96 -13.36 -1.19
C PRO A 73 -0.73 -13.14 -2.70
N PRO A 74 0.54 -12.98 -3.13
CA PRO A 74 0.85 -12.86 -4.54
C PRO A 74 0.40 -14.11 -5.30
N PRO A 75 -0.08 -13.95 -6.56
CA PRO A 75 -0.41 -15.10 -7.40
C PRO A 75 0.82 -15.99 -7.59
N GLU A 76 0.60 -17.30 -7.68
CA GLU A 76 1.65 -18.24 -8.07
C GLU A 76 2.23 -17.79 -9.41
N LYS A 77 3.56 -17.77 -9.53
CA LYS A 77 4.20 -17.47 -10.80
C LYS A 77 3.93 -18.66 -11.72
N GLU A 78 3.20 -18.43 -12.81
CA GLU A 78 3.22 -19.36 -13.93
C GLU A 78 4.65 -19.31 -14.52
N ASP A 79 5.32 -20.47 -14.57
CA ASP A 79 6.66 -20.64 -15.14
C ASP A 79 6.69 -20.33 -16.65
#